data_AF-A0A165XJA8-F1
#
_entry.id   AF-A0A165XJA8-F1
#
_cell.length_a   1.000
_cell.length_b   1.000
_cell.length_c   1.000
_cell.angle_alpha   90.00
_cell.angle_beta   90.00
_cell.angle_gamma   90.00
#
_symmetry.space_group_name_H-M   'P 1'
#
loop_
_entity.id
_entity.type
_entity.pdbx_description
1 polymer ?
#
loop_
_entity_poly.entity_id
_entity_poly.type
_entity_poly.pdbx_seq_one_letter_code
_entity_poly.pdbx_strand_id
1 'polypeptide(L)'
;MVQTAETHQNSKDLLLKLGIVSHHVNSFLYHADRTHYQDAKALRTATIHNLGSPNTMCNIDPLVYEGREILFNQVSGDHIDIQDPPNSWAVLTAFGNNTPVVLSIPQLNLHISFEPGDTIAIRRRVLKHSTSSWEQGQRIVIPHFTHTASL
;
A
#
# COMPACT_ATOMS: atom_id res chain seq x y z
N MET A 1 6.96 -8.92 -28.55
CA MET A 1 5.80 -7.99 -28.62
C MET A 1 4.51 -8.58 -28.06
N VAL A 2 4.26 -9.90 -28.14
CA VAL A 2 3.03 -10.52 -27.57
C VAL A 2 3.03 -10.51 -26.02
N GLN A 3 4.17 -10.81 -25.41
CA GLN A 3 4.32 -10.91 -23.94
C GLN A 3 4.04 -9.58 -23.21
N THR A 4 4.33 -8.44 -23.83
CA THR A 4 4.11 -7.10 -23.25
C THR A 4 2.63 -6.71 -23.24
N ALA A 5 1.86 -7.12 -24.25
CA ALA A 5 0.42 -6.84 -24.31
C ALA A 5 -0.35 -7.67 -23.28
N GLU A 6 -0.01 -8.96 -23.14
CA GLU A 6 -0.59 -9.85 -22.14
C GLU A 6 -0.25 -9.40 -20.71
N THR A 7 1.01 -9.06 -20.43
CA THR A 7 1.44 -8.54 -19.13
C THR A 7 0.69 -7.26 -18.75
N HIS A 8 0.50 -6.36 -19.72
CA HIS A 8 -0.27 -5.14 -19.51
C HIS A 8 -1.75 -5.44 -19.22
N GLN A 9 -2.38 -6.38 -19.93
CA GLN A 9 -3.76 -6.80 -19.65
C GLN A 9 -3.90 -7.42 -18.25
N ASN A 10 -3.00 -8.33 -17.89
CA ASN A 10 -2.99 -8.97 -16.55
C ASN A 10 -2.83 -7.93 -15.43
N SER A 11 -2.01 -6.90 -15.65
CA SER A 11 -1.84 -5.80 -14.70
C SER A 11 -3.13 -5.00 -14.53
N LYS A 12 -3.84 -4.70 -15.62
CA LYS A 12 -5.15 -4.02 -15.55
C LYS A 12 -6.19 -4.85 -14.81
N ASP A 13 -6.27 -6.15 -15.12
CA ASP A 13 -7.23 -7.06 -14.48
C ASP A 13 -6.94 -7.18 -12.97
N LEU A 14 -5.66 -7.19 -12.59
CA LEU A 14 -5.26 -7.14 -11.19
C LEU A 14 -5.69 -5.84 -10.51
N LEU A 15 -5.45 -4.68 -11.11
CA LEU A 15 -5.87 -3.39 -10.56
C LEU A 15 -7.39 -3.30 -10.41
N LEU A 16 -8.16 -3.81 -11.37
CA LEU A 16 -9.62 -3.90 -11.27
C LEU A 16 -10.05 -4.76 -10.07
N LYS A 17 -9.42 -5.93 -9.88
CA LYS A 17 -9.70 -6.80 -8.72
C LYS A 17 -9.32 -6.14 -7.40
N LEU A 18 -8.24 -5.37 -7.38
CA LEU A 18 -7.82 -4.59 -6.21
C LEU A 18 -8.67 -3.35 -5.95
N GLY A 19 -9.61 -3.00 -6.84
CA GLY A 19 -10.47 -1.82 -6.69
C GLY A 19 -11.24 -1.80 -5.36
N ILE A 20 -11.67 -2.97 -4.85
CA ILE A 20 -12.32 -3.06 -3.53
C ILE A 20 -11.36 -2.66 -2.39
N VAL A 21 -10.09 -3.06 -2.49
CA VAL A 21 -9.04 -2.69 -1.53
C VAL A 21 -8.78 -1.19 -1.63
N SER A 22 -8.66 -0.65 -2.85
CA SER A 22 -8.53 0.78 -3.08
C SER A 22 -9.65 1.58 -2.44
N HIS A 23 -10.90 1.11 -2.55
CA HIS A 23 -12.05 1.76 -1.91
C HIS A 23 -11.97 1.74 -0.38
N HIS A 24 -11.57 0.62 0.22
CA HIS A 24 -11.38 0.53 1.67
C HIS A 24 -10.26 1.46 2.16
N VAL A 25 -9.11 1.48 1.45
CA VAL A 25 -8.01 2.40 1.76
C VAL A 25 -8.48 3.85 1.68
N ASN A 26 -9.14 4.23 0.58
CA ASN A 26 -9.66 5.59 0.41
C ASN A 26 -10.67 5.96 1.50
N SER A 27 -11.57 5.04 1.86
CA SER A 27 -12.57 5.23 2.90
C SER A 27 -11.92 5.43 4.27
N PHE A 28 -10.94 4.59 4.62
CA PHE A 28 -10.14 4.75 5.83
C PHE A 28 -9.53 6.16 5.89
N LEU A 29 -8.83 6.59 4.83
CA LEU A 29 -8.20 7.91 4.81
C LEU A 29 -9.22 9.03 4.96
N TYR A 30 -10.33 8.97 4.22
CA TYR A 30 -11.37 9.98 4.27
C TYR A 30 -11.97 10.16 5.68
N HIS A 31 -12.13 9.05 6.42
CA HIS A 31 -12.74 9.06 7.75
C HIS A 31 -11.74 9.25 8.90
N ALA A 32 -10.52 8.72 8.79
CA ALA A 32 -9.50 8.79 9.83
C ALA A 32 -8.67 10.08 9.76
N ASP A 33 -8.39 10.58 8.55
CA ASP A 33 -7.53 11.74 8.32
C ASP A 33 -7.91 12.47 7.02
N ARG A 34 -8.96 13.29 7.13
CA ARG A 34 -9.54 13.97 5.96
C ARG A 34 -8.55 14.93 5.29
N THR A 35 -7.65 15.54 6.05
CA THR A 35 -6.60 16.41 5.50
C THR A 35 -5.65 15.59 4.63
N HIS A 36 -5.11 14.49 5.17
CA HIS A 36 -4.22 13.62 4.42
C HIS A 36 -4.88 13.04 3.17
N TYR A 37 -6.17 12.69 3.25
CA TYR A 37 -6.95 12.25 2.08
C TYR A 37 -7.02 13.32 0.98
N GLN A 38 -7.26 14.59 1.32
CA GLN A 38 -7.30 15.66 0.33
C GLN A 38 -5.92 15.91 -0.28
N ASP A 39 -4.86 15.87 0.54
CA ASP A 39 -3.49 16.06 0.07
C ASP A 39 -3.09 14.95 -0.92
N ALA A 40 -3.36 13.68 -0.59
CA ALA A 40 -3.11 12.55 -1.49
C ALA A 40 -3.91 12.67 -2.80
N LYS A 41 -5.17 13.12 -2.73
CA LYS A 41 -6.01 13.34 -3.91
C LYS A 41 -5.51 14.49 -4.79
N ALA A 42 -5.04 15.57 -4.17
CA ALA A 42 -4.45 16.71 -4.88
C ALA A 42 -3.16 16.28 -5.58
N LEU A 43 -2.29 15.56 -4.87
CA LEU A 43 -1.08 14.96 -5.43
C LEU A 43 -1.41 14.08 -6.65
N ARG A 44 -2.34 13.13 -6.50
CA ARG A 44 -2.76 12.27 -7.62
C ARG A 44 -3.22 13.09 -8.83
N THR A 45 -3.99 14.15 -8.60
CA THR A 45 -4.48 15.03 -9.68
C THR A 45 -3.31 15.73 -10.39
N ALA A 46 -2.33 16.24 -9.64
CA ALA A 46 -1.13 16.85 -10.18
C ALA A 46 -0.30 15.84 -11.00
N THR A 47 -0.14 14.60 -10.50
CA THR A 47 0.58 13.53 -11.19
C THR A 47 -0.08 13.13 -12.52
N ILE A 48 -1.41 13.02 -12.55
CA ILE A 48 -2.17 12.72 -13.79
C ILE A 48 -1.98 13.82 -14.84
N HIS A 49 -1.94 15.08 -14.41
CA HIS A 49 -1.78 16.21 -15.33
C HIS A 49 -0.36 16.30 -15.91
N ASN A 50 0.66 15.94 -15.12
CA ASN A 50 2.06 16.14 -15.47
C ASN A 50 2.71 14.95 -16.19
N LEU A 51 2.09 13.76 -16.15
CA LEU A 51 2.64 12.55 -16.75
C LEU A 51 1.57 11.88 -17.63
N GLY A 52 1.92 11.51 -18.87
CA GLY A 52 0.98 10.87 -19.80
C GLY A 52 0.64 9.41 -19.46
N SER A 53 1.55 8.66 -18.83
CA SER A 53 1.36 7.24 -18.49
C SER A 53 0.48 6.96 -17.26
N PRO A 54 0.45 7.79 -16.19
CA PRO A 54 -0.46 7.59 -15.06
C PRO A 54 -1.93 7.81 -15.41
N ASN A 55 -2.26 8.57 -16.46
CA ASN A 55 -3.65 8.85 -16.82
C ASN A 55 -4.44 7.56 -17.14
N THR A 56 -3.82 6.59 -17.83
CA THR A 56 -4.49 5.32 -18.14
C THR A 56 -4.65 4.41 -16.91
N MET A 57 -3.66 4.37 -16.02
CA MET A 57 -3.69 3.56 -14.80
C MET A 57 -4.65 4.15 -13.76
N CYS A 58 -4.68 5.47 -13.62
CA CYS A 58 -5.57 6.18 -12.70
C CYS A 58 -7.05 6.06 -13.09
N ASN A 59 -7.36 5.79 -14.35
CA ASN A 59 -8.75 5.52 -14.77
C ASN A 59 -9.22 4.10 -14.40
N ILE A 60 -8.29 3.21 -14.02
CA ILE A 60 -8.59 1.82 -13.67
C ILE A 60 -8.59 1.64 -12.15
N ASP A 61 -7.60 2.20 -11.47
CA ASP A 61 -7.47 2.09 -10.01
C ASP A 61 -7.97 3.36 -9.31
N PRO A 62 -9.02 3.29 -8.46
CA PRO A 62 -9.52 4.45 -7.74
C PRO A 62 -8.63 4.87 -6.56
N LEU A 63 -7.53 4.19 -6.25
CA LEU A 63 -6.63 4.50 -5.12
C LEU A 63 -6.11 5.96 -5.14
N VAL A 64 -6.27 6.71 -4.05
CA VAL A 64 -5.77 8.11 -3.99
C VAL A 64 -4.27 8.19 -3.74
N TYR A 65 -3.68 7.16 -3.14
CA TYR A 65 -2.24 7.07 -2.98
C TYR A 65 -1.51 6.91 -4.30
N GLU A 66 -0.33 7.51 -4.36
CA GLU A 66 0.57 7.41 -5.51
C GLU A 66 1.23 6.04 -5.61
N GLY A 67 1.58 5.43 -4.48
CA GLY A 67 2.28 4.15 -4.43
C GLY A 67 1.40 2.98 -3.98
N ARG A 68 1.60 1.84 -4.64
CA ARG A 68 1.19 0.51 -4.19
C ARG A 68 2.29 -0.49 -4.55
N GLU A 69 2.62 -1.35 -3.60
CA GLU A 69 3.48 -2.52 -3.85
C GLU A 69 2.75 -3.81 -3.51
N ILE A 70 3.24 -4.94 -4.02
CA ILE A 70 2.73 -6.27 -3.68
C ILE A 70 3.93 -7.12 -3.24
N LEU A 71 4.01 -7.35 -1.93
CA LEU A 71 5.12 -8.04 -1.30
C LEU A 71 4.76 -9.52 -1.11
N PHE A 72 5.43 -10.41 -1.84
CA PHE A 72 5.22 -11.85 -1.76
C PHE A 72 6.27 -12.50 -0.86
N ASN A 73 5.84 -13.15 0.23
CA ASN A 73 6.70 -13.89 1.16
C ASN A 73 7.91 -13.11 1.66
N GLN A 74 7.81 -11.78 1.68
CA GLN A 74 8.93 -10.90 2.00
C GLN A 74 8.98 -10.64 3.49
N VAL A 75 10.13 -10.91 4.09
CA VAL A 75 10.45 -10.50 5.46
C VAL A 75 11.10 -9.13 5.40
N SER A 76 10.60 -8.19 6.21
CA SER A 76 11.23 -6.88 6.35
C SER A 76 11.87 -6.78 7.72
N GLY A 77 13.17 -6.48 7.74
CA GLY A 77 13.90 -6.21 8.97
C GLY A 77 13.44 -4.93 9.64
N ASP A 78 14.07 -4.61 10.77
CA ASP A 78 13.75 -3.44 11.57
C ASP A 78 14.15 -2.14 10.84
N HIS A 79 13.16 -1.34 10.41
CA HIS A 79 13.41 -0.12 9.62
C HIS A 79 12.33 0.96 9.84
N ILE A 80 12.60 2.15 9.30
CA ILE A 80 11.61 3.20 9.03
C ILE A 80 11.64 3.50 7.53
N ASP A 81 10.50 3.86 6.96
CA ASP A 81 10.42 4.18 5.54
C ASP A 81 10.81 5.64 5.31
N ILE A 82 12.10 5.87 5.04
CA ILE A 82 12.65 7.24 4.98
C ILE A 82 12.11 8.10 3.83
N GLN A 83 11.51 7.46 2.84
CA GLN A 83 10.95 8.15 1.68
C GLN A 83 9.53 8.61 1.94
N ASP A 84 8.83 8.10 2.97
CA ASP A 84 7.49 8.55 3.32
C ASP A 84 7.54 9.95 3.97
N PRO A 85 6.58 10.85 3.66
CA PRO A 85 6.42 12.09 4.42
C PRO A 85 6.22 11.83 5.93
N PRO A 86 6.77 12.65 6.84
CA PRO A 86 6.74 12.38 8.29
C PRO A 86 5.37 12.09 8.91
N ASN A 87 4.30 12.63 8.36
CA ASN A 87 2.95 12.44 8.88
C ASN A 87 2.03 11.66 7.93
N SER A 88 2.57 11.08 6.85
CA SER A 88 1.74 10.27 5.96
C SER A 88 1.36 8.95 6.61
N TRP A 89 0.16 8.50 6.27
CA TRP A 89 -0.24 7.14 6.56
C TRP A 89 0.36 6.19 5.52
N ALA A 90 0.59 4.96 5.93
CA ALA A 90 0.66 3.83 5.04
C ALA A 90 -0.40 2.83 5.47
N VAL A 91 -1.12 2.29 4.49
CA VAL A 91 -2.21 1.34 4.73
C VAL A 91 -1.80 -0.01 4.15
N LEU A 92 -1.61 -1.00 5.02
CA LEU A 92 -1.13 -2.32 4.69
C LEU A 92 -2.31 -3.29 4.76
N THR A 93 -2.59 -3.99 3.66
CA THR A 93 -3.60 -5.04 3.62
C THR A 93 -2.94 -6.40 3.45
N ALA A 94 -3.29 -7.37 4.30
CA ALA A 94 -2.78 -8.73 4.21
C ALA A 94 -3.66 -9.61 3.31
N PHE A 95 -3.01 -10.50 2.58
CA PHE A 95 -3.61 -11.55 1.77
C PHE A 95 -2.75 -12.82 1.83
N GLY A 96 -3.22 -13.89 1.20
CA GLY A 96 -2.51 -15.16 1.11
C GLY A 96 -3.31 -16.29 1.74
N ASN A 97 -2.64 -17.37 2.12
CA ASN A 97 -3.28 -18.54 2.70
C ASN A 97 -2.61 -18.97 4.02
N ASN A 98 -3.45 -19.10 5.06
CA ASN A 98 -3.14 -19.76 6.33
C ASN A 98 -1.86 -19.29 7.03
N THR A 99 -1.45 -18.03 6.82
CA THR A 99 -0.24 -17.46 7.42
C THR A 99 -0.45 -15.99 7.74
N PRO A 100 -0.62 -15.62 9.02
CA PRO A 100 -0.71 -14.21 9.40
C PRO A 100 0.60 -13.47 9.17
N VAL A 101 0.50 -12.15 9.08
CA VAL A 101 1.64 -11.26 9.16
C VAL A 101 1.71 -10.75 10.59
N VAL A 102 2.85 -10.93 11.27
CA VAL A 102 3.09 -10.27 12.56
C VAL A 102 3.92 -9.03 12.32
N LEU A 103 3.31 -7.85 12.52
CA LEU A 103 4.00 -6.57 12.55
C LEU A 103 4.52 -6.31 13.97
N SER A 104 5.82 -6.09 14.10
CA SER A 104 6.45 -5.63 15.34
C SER A 104 6.65 -4.13 15.29
N ILE A 105 6.25 -3.41 16.35
CA ILE A 105 6.51 -1.98 16.55
C ILE A 105 7.20 -1.80 17.91
N PRO A 106 8.55 -1.90 17.96
CA PRO A 106 9.29 -1.95 19.21
C PRO A 106 9.10 -0.72 20.10
N GLN A 107 8.96 0.47 19.50
CA GLN A 107 8.75 1.73 20.23
C GLN A 107 7.47 1.72 21.08
N LEU A 108 6.49 0.89 20.73
CA LEU A 108 5.21 0.75 21.44
C LEU A 108 5.11 -0.55 22.24
N ASN A 109 6.17 -1.38 22.23
CA ASN A 109 6.12 -2.77 22.71
C ASN A 109 4.89 -3.53 22.16
N LEU A 110 4.60 -3.32 20.87
CA LEU A 110 3.38 -3.79 20.23
C LEU A 110 3.68 -4.82 19.15
N HIS A 111 2.96 -5.93 19.21
CA HIS A 111 2.94 -6.97 18.17
C HIS A 111 1.51 -7.11 17.66
N ILE A 112 1.33 -6.91 16.36
CA ILE A 112 0.02 -6.99 15.70
C ILE A 112 0.06 -8.18 14.76
N SER A 113 -0.72 -9.22 15.05
CA SER A 113 -1.02 -10.25 14.07
C SER A 113 -2.18 -9.74 13.22
N PHE A 114 -2.00 -9.69 11.91
CA PHE A 114 -3.08 -9.36 10.99
C PHE A 114 -3.19 -10.44 9.90
N GLU A 115 -4.39 -10.98 9.78
CA GLU A 115 -4.77 -12.15 8.99
C GLU A 115 -5.08 -11.77 7.53
N PRO A 116 -5.12 -12.73 6.59
CA PRO A 116 -5.62 -12.46 5.24
C PRO A 116 -7.00 -11.78 5.25
N GLY A 117 -7.08 -10.58 4.68
CA GLY A 117 -8.25 -9.70 4.68
C GLY A 117 -8.14 -8.50 5.63
N ASP A 118 -7.28 -8.58 6.64
CA ASP A 118 -7.10 -7.48 7.59
C ASP A 118 -6.34 -6.32 6.96
N THR A 119 -6.62 -5.12 7.46
CA THR A 119 -5.94 -3.89 7.08
C THR A 119 -5.49 -3.14 8.31
N ILE A 120 -4.22 -2.71 8.29
CA ILE A 120 -3.64 -1.88 9.34
C ILE A 120 -3.14 -0.56 8.73
N ALA A 121 -3.21 0.51 9.50
CA ALA A 121 -2.68 1.81 9.11
C ALA A 121 -1.64 2.27 10.12
N ILE A 122 -0.46 2.64 9.64
CA ILE A 122 0.66 3.10 10.48
C ILE A 122 1.37 4.29 9.83
N ARG A 123 2.11 5.06 10.63
CA ARG A 123 3.02 6.10 10.14
C ARG A 123 4.44 5.55 10.01
N ARG A 124 4.76 4.95 8.87
CA ARG A 124 6.00 4.18 8.67
C ARG A 124 7.31 4.98 8.77
N ARG A 125 7.25 6.29 8.51
CA ARG A 125 8.38 7.21 8.72
C ARG A 125 8.70 7.44 10.20
N VAL A 126 7.70 7.30 11.07
CA VAL A 126 7.78 7.61 12.51
C VAL A 126 7.96 6.35 13.35
N LEU A 127 7.23 5.30 13.00
CA LEU A 127 7.21 4.03 13.72
C LEU A 127 8.17 3.05 13.05
N LYS A 128 9.26 2.74 13.75
CA LYS A 128 10.14 1.64 13.42
C LYS A 128 9.36 0.34 13.47
N HIS A 129 9.47 -0.45 12.41
CA HIS A 129 8.70 -1.66 12.28
C HIS A 129 9.47 -2.76 11.53
N SER A 130 9.03 -3.99 11.74
CA SER A 130 9.52 -5.19 11.06
C SER A 130 8.39 -6.22 10.93
N THR A 131 8.56 -7.19 10.03
CA THR A 131 7.66 -8.32 9.92
C THR A 131 8.34 -9.59 10.40
N SER A 132 7.58 -10.50 11.01
CA SER A 132 8.10 -11.81 11.42
C SER A 132 8.59 -12.62 10.22
N SER A 133 9.38 -13.65 10.50
CA SER A 133 9.60 -14.73 9.54
C SER A 133 8.28 -15.37 9.11
N TRP A 134 8.31 -16.02 7.96
CA TRP A 134 7.24 -16.88 7.47
C TRP A 134 7.86 -18.26 7.23
N GLU A 135 7.14 -19.33 7.52
CA GLU A 135 7.66 -20.70 7.42
C GLU A 135 6.98 -21.50 6.30
N GLN A 136 5.67 -21.31 6.12
CA GLN A 136 4.88 -22.06 5.15
C GLN A 136 3.76 -21.19 4.57
N GLY A 137 3.12 -21.69 3.51
CA GLY A 137 2.03 -20.97 2.84
C GLY A 137 2.50 -19.76 2.03
N GLN A 138 1.53 -18.95 1.64
CA GLN A 138 1.71 -17.71 0.91
C GLN A 138 1.29 -16.56 1.83
N ARG A 139 2.20 -15.60 1.99
CA ARG A 139 1.97 -14.33 2.67
C ARG A 139 2.10 -13.20 1.66
N ILE A 140 1.03 -12.43 1.50
CA ILE A 140 1.03 -11.24 0.63
C ILE A 140 0.71 -10.03 1.50
N VAL A 141 1.52 -8.98 1.39
CA VAL A 141 1.24 -7.68 1.99
C VAL A 141 1.20 -6.64 0.88
N ILE A 142 0.12 -5.87 0.85
CA ILE A 142 -0.06 -4.79 -0.12
C ILE A 142 -0.01 -3.46 0.65
N PRO A 143 1.17 -2.81 0.76
CA PRO A 143 1.25 -1.46 1.30
C PRO A 143 0.77 -0.44 0.26
N HIS A 144 0.04 0.56 0.72
CA HIS A 144 -0.38 1.72 -0.03
C HIS A 144 0.14 2.98 0.66
N PHE A 145 0.84 3.84 -0.07
CA PHE A 145 1.62 4.92 0.52
C PHE A 145 1.88 6.06 -0.48
N THR A 146 2.61 7.08 -0.03
CA THR A 146 3.12 8.17 -0.87
C THR A 146 4.57 8.43 -0.50
N HIS A 147 5.40 8.64 -1.51
CA HIS A 147 6.78 9.06 -1.30
C HIS A 147 6.94 10.59 -1.33
N THR A 148 7.97 11.08 -0.65
CA THR A 148 8.34 12.50 -0.60
C THR A 148 8.75 13.01 -1.97
N ALA A 149 9.32 12.15 -2.84
CA ALA A 149 9.67 12.52 -4.21
C ALA A 149 8.45 12.81 -5.09
N SER A 150 7.25 12.47 -4.61
CA SER A 150 5.99 12.72 -5.30
C SER A 150 5.41 14.10 -4.91
N LEU A 151 5.81 14.68 -3.78
CA LEU A 151 5.47 16.05 -3.37
C LEU A 151 6.35 17.09 -4.08
#